data_AF-A0A4S3TMZ5-F1
#
_entry.id   AF-A0A4S3TMZ5-F1
#
_cell.length_a   1.000
_cell.length_b   1.000
_cell.length_c   1.000
_cell.angle_alpha   90.00
_cell.angle_beta   90.00
_cell.angle_gamma   90.00
#
_symmetry.space_group_name_H-M   'P 1'
#
loop_
_entity.id
_entity.type
_entity.pdbx_description
1 polymer ?
#
loop_
_entity_poly.entity_id
_entity_poly.type
_entity_poly.pdbx_seq_one_letter_code
_entity_poly.pdbx_strand_id
1 'polypeptide(L)'
;MTVVDSERSSLRVTVIGPDEDVQEHVTETRSLGELTVETVMSYYPSTTHRFDELTDRQQEVLVTAYEQGYYDIPRNATYEDIAAELDCSASSVGQILRRTEATLVTATVLDRRLDS
;
A
#
# COMPACT_ATOMS: atom_id res chain seq x y z
N MET A 1 -4.55 -10.44 15.63
CA MET A 1 -4.14 -10.97 16.94
C MET A 1 -5.40 -11.34 17.70
N THR A 2 -5.70 -12.63 17.81
CA THR A 2 -6.92 -13.14 18.44
C THR A 2 -6.64 -13.32 19.94
N VAL A 3 -7.23 -12.48 20.78
CA VAL A 3 -7.25 -12.70 22.23
C VAL A 3 -8.54 -13.43 22.55
N VAL A 4 -8.44 -14.65 23.06
CA VAL A 4 -9.58 -15.45 23.49
C VAL A 4 -9.66 -15.35 25.00
N ASP A 5 -10.68 -14.65 25.51
CA ASP A 5 -11.03 -14.63 26.92
C ASP A 5 -12.00 -15.79 27.21
N SER A 6 -11.65 -16.64 28.18
CA SER A 6 -12.23 -17.97 28.35
C SER A 6 -13.58 -18.01 29.08
N GLU A 7 -14.12 -16.87 29.54
CA GLU A 7 -15.44 -16.82 30.21
C GLU A 7 -16.58 -16.27 29.32
N ARG A 8 -16.24 -15.68 28.16
CA ARG A 8 -17.16 -15.34 27.06
C ARG A 8 -16.38 -15.39 25.75
N SER A 9 -16.40 -16.53 25.07
CA SER A 9 -15.68 -16.68 23.81
C SER A 9 -16.16 -15.64 22.80
N SER A 10 -15.33 -14.64 22.52
CA SER A 10 -15.55 -13.64 21.47
C SER A 10 -14.62 -13.92 20.30
N LEU A 11 -15.14 -13.80 19.08
CA LEU A 11 -14.39 -13.98 17.85
C LEU A 11 -14.30 -12.64 17.13
N ARG A 12 -13.08 -12.14 16.94
CA ARG A 12 -12.80 -10.99 16.10
C ARG A 12 -12.39 -11.46 14.72
N VAL A 13 -13.16 -11.10 13.71
CA VAL A 13 -12.88 -11.41 12.29
C VAL A 13 -12.76 -10.11 11.52
N THR A 14 -11.77 -10.03 10.64
CA THR A 14 -11.67 -8.96 9.64
C THR A 14 -12.14 -9.53 8.31
N VAL A 15 -13.10 -8.85 7.67
CA VAL A 15 -13.64 -9.21 6.35
C VAL A 15 -13.31 -8.08 5.38
N ILE A 16 -12.77 -8.42 4.22
CA ILE A 16 -12.41 -7.48 3.15
C ILE A 16 -13.07 -7.97 1.87
N GLY A 17 -13.81 -7.11 1.19
CA GLY A 17 -14.52 -7.43 -0.03
C GLY A 17 -15.38 -6.28 -0.53
N PRO A 18 -16.09 -6.46 -1.64
CA PRO A 18 -17.15 -5.55 -2.09
C PRO A 18 -18.13 -5.24 -0.95
N ASP A 19 -18.66 -4.01 -0.92
CA ASP A 19 -19.61 -3.58 0.11
C ASP A 19 -20.83 -4.51 0.20
N GLU A 20 -21.33 -4.99 -0.95
CA GLU A 20 -22.45 -5.94 -1.03
C GLU A 20 -22.12 -7.28 -0.35
N ASP A 21 -20.97 -7.88 -0.64
CA ASP A 21 -20.53 -9.16 -0.07
C ASP A 21 -20.28 -9.03 1.45
N VAL A 22 -19.65 -7.94 1.88
CA VAL A 22 -19.39 -7.68 3.31
C VAL A 22 -20.72 -7.48 4.06
N GLN A 23 -21.67 -6.75 3.48
CA GLN A 23 -23.00 -6.54 4.08
C GLN A 23 -23.80 -7.84 4.18
N GLU A 24 -23.73 -8.70 3.17
CA GLU A 24 -24.35 -10.03 3.20
C GLU A 24 -23.77 -10.86 4.35
N HIS A 25 -22.44 -10.95 4.45
CA HIS A 25 -21.77 -11.68 5.53
C HIS A 25 -22.07 -11.14 6.93
N VAL A 26 -22.18 -9.82 7.11
CA VAL A 26 -22.60 -9.21 8.39
C VAL A 26 -24.02 -9.63 8.75
N THR A 27 -24.92 -9.68 7.77
CA THR A 27 -26.32 -10.06 7.96
C THR A 27 -26.45 -11.53 8.34
N GLU A 28 -25.75 -12.42 7.63
CA GLU A 28 -25.71 -13.85 7.95
C GLU A 28 -25.15 -14.09 9.36
N THR A 29 -24.06 -13.41 9.73
CA THR A 29 -23.42 -13.62 11.03
C THR A 29 -24.28 -13.11 12.19
N ARG A 30 -25.03 -12.02 12.00
CA ARG A 30 -26.02 -11.54 13.00
C ARG A 30 -27.11 -12.56 13.29
N SER A 31 -27.40 -13.49 12.37
CA SER A 31 -28.37 -14.56 12.62
C SER A 31 -27.86 -15.61 13.61
N LEU A 32 -26.53 -15.71 13.78
CA LEU A 32 -25.88 -16.72 14.62
C LEU A 32 -25.69 -16.25 16.07
N GLY A 33 -25.68 -14.93 16.33
CA GLY A 33 -25.48 -14.38 17.67
C GLY A 33 -25.25 -12.86 17.69
N GLU A 34 -24.83 -12.36 18.86
CA GLU A 34 -24.51 -10.94 19.04
C GLU A 34 -23.26 -10.58 18.22
N LEU A 35 -23.42 -9.64 17.30
CA LEU A 35 -22.36 -9.11 16.46
C LEU A 35 -22.18 -7.63 16.72
N THR A 36 -20.95 -7.26 17.06
CA THR A 36 -20.51 -5.88 17.19
C THR A 36 -19.55 -5.57 16.06
N VAL A 37 -19.89 -4.57 15.24
CA VAL A 37 -18.94 -4.02 14.26
C VAL A 37 -18.02 -3.06 15.01
N GLU A 38 -16.76 -3.45 15.19
CA GLU A 38 -15.79 -2.62 15.90
C GLU A 38 -15.25 -1.48 15.03
N THR A 39 -14.96 -1.77 13.75
CA THR A 39 -14.40 -0.80 12.80
C THR A 39 -14.90 -1.11 11.39
N VAL A 40 -15.26 -0.06 10.64
CA VAL A 40 -15.46 -0.11 9.18
C VAL A 40 -14.39 0.76 8.54
N MET A 41 -13.62 0.19 7.61
CA MET A 41 -12.61 0.93 6.85
C MET A 41 -12.83 0.70 5.36
N SER A 42 -12.70 1.76 4.57
CA SER A 42 -12.65 1.62 3.12
C SER A 42 -11.32 0.99 2.72
N TYR A 43 -11.37 -0.23 2.19
CA TYR A 43 -10.19 -0.90 1.63
C TYR A 43 -10.00 -0.45 0.19
N TYR A 44 -9.14 0.55 -0.03
CA TYR A 44 -8.65 0.89 -1.37
C TYR A 44 -7.42 0.01 -1.66
N PRO A 45 -7.40 -0.78 -2.75
CA PRO A 45 -6.24 -1.60 -3.08
C PRO A 45 -4.99 -0.74 -3.33
N SER A 46 -4.19 -0.63 -2.26
CA SER A 46 -2.73 -0.71 -2.12
C SER A 46 -1.77 0.06 -3.05
N THR A 47 -2.22 0.92 -3.97
CA THR A 47 -1.29 1.78 -4.75
C THR A 47 -1.08 3.15 -4.12
N THR A 48 -2.15 3.84 -3.71
CA THR A 48 -2.05 5.17 -3.07
C THR A 48 -1.40 5.09 -1.68
N HIS A 49 -1.81 4.13 -0.84
CA HIS A 49 -1.24 3.97 0.51
C HIS A 49 0.27 3.73 0.54
N ARG A 50 0.84 3.11 -0.50
CA ARG A 50 2.26 2.81 -0.54
C ARG A 50 3.12 3.95 -1.04
N PHE A 51 2.54 4.82 -1.85
CA PHE A 51 3.18 6.08 -2.16
C PHE A 51 3.30 6.93 -0.88
N ASP A 52 2.28 6.91 -0.02
CA ASP A 52 2.29 7.60 1.27
C ASP A 52 3.30 7.02 2.29
N GLU A 53 3.75 5.77 2.13
CA GLU A 53 4.81 5.16 2.97
C GLU A 53 6.22 5.68 2.63
N LEU A 54 6.38 6.34 1.48
CA LEU A 54 7.64 6.93 1.06
C LEU A 54 7.87 8.25 1.80
N THR A 55 9.13 8.57 2.11
CA THR A 55 9.46 9.91 2.62
C THR A 55 9.19 10.97 1.55
N ASP A 56 8.94 12.22 1.95
CA ASP A 56 8.71 13.34 1.02
C ASP A 56 9.78 13.40 -0.09
N ARG A 57 11.05 13.18 0.27
CA ARG A 57 12.16 13.17 -0.71
C ARG A 57 12.12 11.97 -1.65
N GLN A 58 11.64 10.81 -1.20
CA GLN A 58 11.46 9.64 -2.06
C GLN A 58 10.30 9.86 -3.03
N GLN A 59 9.20 10.44 -2.57
CA GLN A 59 8.04 10.80 -3.39
C GLN A 59 8.45 11.81 -4.47
N GLU A 60 9.11 12.89 -4.08
CA GLU A 60 9.58 13.94 -4.98
C GLU A 60 10.47 13.37 -6.10
N VAL A 61 11.50 12.60 -5.74
CA VAL A 61 12.41 11.99 -6.73
C VAL A 61 11.68 11.01 -7.64
N LEU A 62 10.76 10.21 -7.12
CA LEU A 62 9.99 9.24 -7.91
C LEU A 62 9.04 9.94 -8.90
N VAL A 63 8.35 10.98 -8.45
CA VAL A 63 7.43 11.77 -9.28
C VAL A 63 8.20 12.46 -10.40
N THR A 64 9.30 13.16 -10.08
CA THR A 64 10.12 13.81 -11.11
C THR A 64 10.68 12.80 -12.10
N ALA A 65 11.13 11.63 -11.65
CA ALA A 65 11.59 10.57 -12.55
C ALA A 65 10.47 10.10 -13.49
N TYR A 66 9.26 9.89 -12.98
CA TYR A 66 8.10 9.54 -13.79
C TYR A 66 7.74 10.62 -14.80
N GLU A 67 7.64 11.88 -14.37
CA GLU A 67 7.26 13.02 -15.23
C GLU A 67 8.29 13.29 -16.34
N GLN A 68 9.57 13.07 -16.06
CA GLN A 68 10.67 13.19 -17.04
C GLN A 68 10.77 11.96 -17.97
N GLY A 69 9.97 10.92 -17.77
CA GLY A 69 9.97 9.73 -18.61
C GLY A 69 11.14 8.78 -18.36
N TYR A 70 11.69 8.76 -17.14
CA TYR A 70 12.74 7.82 -16.74
C TYR A 70 12.28 6.35 -16.83
N TYR A 71 10.98 6.10 -16.63
CA TYR A 71 10.38 4.77 -16.70
C TYR A 71 9.80 4.41 -18.08
N ASP A 72 9.94 5.29 -19.07
CA ASP A 72 9.45 5.05 -20.43
C ASP A 72 10.28 4.00 -21.18
N ILE A 73 9.71 3.47 -22.26
CA ILE A 73 10.38 2.56 -23.19
C ILE A 73 10.27 3.13 -24.62
N PRO A 74 11.35 3.68 -25.21
CA PRO A 74 12.67 3.91 -24.60
C PRO A 74 12.65 5.00 -23.51
N ARG A 75 13.63 4.97 -22.60
CA ARG A 75 13.73 5.99 -21.54
C ARG A 75 14.00 7.37 -22.12
N ASN A 76 13.27 8.36 -21.63
CA ASN A 76 13.42 9.75 -22.05
C ASN A 76 14.30 10.60 -21.10
N ALA A 77 14.59 10.09 -19.90
CA ALA A 77 15.44 10.77 -18.91
C ALA A 77 16.48 9.86 -18.27
N THR A 78 17.55 10.50 -17.79
CA THR A 78 18.67 9.93 -17.05
C THR A 78 18.66 10.38 -15.58
N TYR A 79 19.56 9.83 -14.77
CA TYR A 79 19.73 10.32 -13.39
C TYR A 79 20.29 11.73 -13.35
N GLU A 80 21.10 12.11 -14.34
CA GLU A 80 21.64 13.45 -14.50
C GLU A 80 20.53 14.46 -14.77
N ASP A 81 19.54 14.12 -15.61
CA ASP A 81 18.42 15.01 -15.91
C ASP A 81 17.55 15.25 -14.67
N ILE A 82 17.22 14.19 -13.93
CA ILE A 82 16.45 14.27 -12.68
C ILE A 82 17.23 15.04 -11.61
N ALA A 83 18.54 14.83 -11.53
CA ALA A 83 19.40 15.50 -10.56
C ALA A 83 19.50 17.00 -10.82
N ALA A 84 19.51 17.42 -12.09
CA ALA A 84 19.48 18.81 -12.49
C ALA A 84 18.17 19.50 -12.08
N GLU A 85 17.02 18.81 -12.24
CA GLU A 85 15.71 19.34 -11.81
C GLU A 85 15.62 19.50 -10.28
N LEU A 86 16.20 18.56 -9.53
CA LEU A 86 16.09 18.49 -8.07
C LEU A 86 17.28 19.09 -7.31
N ASP A 87 18.13 19.85 -8.01
CA ASP A 87 19.37 20.48 -7.53
C ASP A 87 20.20 19.56 -6.59
N CYS A 88 20.47 18.35 -7.07
CA CYS A 88 21.20 17.33 -6.30
C CYS A 88 22.17 16.53 -7.18
N SER A 89 22.78 15.46 -6.64
CA SER A 89 23.69 14.62 -7.42
C SER A 89 22.97 13.45 -8.08
N ALA A 90 23.39 13.05 -9.28
CA ALA A 90 22.90 11.84 -9.96
C ALA A 90 23.06 10.58 -9.10
N SER A 91 24.13 10.51 -8.29
CA SER A 91 24.35 9.41 -7.34
C SER A 91 23.30 9.38 -6.21
N SER A 92 22.82 10.55 -5.77
CA SER A 92 21.75 10.68 -4.78
C SER A 92 20.42 10.22 -5.38
N VAL A 93 20.10 10.66 -6.61
CA VAL A 93 18.89 10.23 -7.33
C VAL A 93 18.86 8.70 -7.46
N GLY A 94 19.94 8.10 -7.96
CA GLY A 94 20.02 6.65 -8.13
C GLY A 94 19.90 5.87 -6.81
N GLN A 95 20.42 6.40 -5.70
CA GLN A 95 20.24 5.78 -4.37
C GLN A 95 18.80 5.88 -3.87
N ILE A 96 18.19 7.06 -4.02
CA ILE A 96 16.81 7.32 -3.59
C ILE A 96 15.84 6.46 -4.39
N LEU A 97 15.98 6.40 -5.73
CA LEU A 97 15.14 5.57 -6.58
C LEU A 97 15.25 4.09 -6.23
N ARG A 98 16.46 3.55 -6.08
CA ARG A 98 16.63 2.14 -5.67
C ARG A 98 15.95 1.83 -4.34
N ARG A 99 16.07 2.72 -3.35
CA ARG A 99 15.44 2.53 -2.04
C ARG A 99 13.92 2.59 -2.15
N THR A 100 13.42 3.54 -2.93
CA THR A 100 11.98 3.73 -3.19
C THR A 100 11.39 2.53 -3.91
N GLU A 101 12.02 2.08 -4.99
CA GLU A 101 11.64 0.89 -5.75
C GLU A 101 11.67 -0.37 -4.88
N ALA A 102 12.68 -0.53 -4.02
CA ALA A 102 12.74 -1.65 -3.08
C ALA A 102 11.54 -1.67 -2.12
N THR A 103 11.18 -0.52 -1.53
CA THR A 103 9.99 -0.41 -0.67
C THR A 103 8.73 -0.82 -1.44
N LEU A 104 8.52 -0.25 -2.63
CA LEU A 104 7.32 -0.50 -3.44
C LEU A 104 7.24 -1.97 -3.91
N VAL A 105 8.36 -2.57 -4.32
CA VAL A 105 8.44 -3.97 -4.75
C VAL A 105 8.19 -4.90 -3.56
N THR A 106 8.84 -4.68 -2.41
CA THR A 106 8.65 -5.51 -1.22
C THR A 106 7.19 -5.52 -0.80
N ALA A 107 6.58 -4.35 -0.73
CA ALA A 107 5.18 -4.26 -0.35
C ALA A 107 4.26 -4.92 -1.40
N THR A 108 4.59 -4.84 -2.69
CA THR A 108 3.81 -5.50 -3.77
C THR A 108 3.87 -7.02 -3.66
N VAL A 109 5.05 -7.55 -3.32
CA VAL A 109 5.25 -8.98 -3.14
C VAL A 109 4.56 -9.49 -1.87
N LEU A 110 4.53 -8.69 -0.79
CA LEU A 110 3.86 -9.07 0.45
C LEU A 110 2.33 -9.09 0.29
N ASP A 111 1.76 -8.11 -0.40
CA ASP A 111 0.32 -8.03 -0.68
C ASP A 111 -0.19 -9.28 -1.41
N ARG A 112 0.50 -9.66 -2.50
CA ARG A 112 0.18 -10.89 -3.25
C ARG A 112 0.28 -12.19 -2.44
N ARG A 113 1.06 -12.21 -1.35
CA ARG A 113 1.17 -13.38 -0.46
C ARG A 113 0.07 -13.45 0.59
N LEU A 114 -0.64 -12.36 0.84
CA LEU A 114 -1.79 -12.35 1.75
C LEU A 114 -3.09 -12.67 1.02
N ASP A 115 -3.13 -12.46 -0.31
CA ASP A 115 -4.22 -12.86 -1.20
C ASP A 115 -4.16 -14.34 -1.66
N SER A 116 -3.15 -15.12 -1.21
CA SER A 116 -2.94 -16.54 -1.58
C SER A 116 -3.08 -17.47 -0.38
#